data_AF-A0A7J5E6U3-F1
#
_entry.id   AF-A0A7J5E6U3-F1
#
_cell.length_a   1.000
_cell.length_b   1.000
_cell.length_c   1.000
_cell.angle_alpha   90.00
_cell.angle_beta   90.00
_cell.angle_gamma   90.00
#
_symmetry.space_group_name_H-M   'P 1'
#
loop_
_entity.id
_entity.type
_entity.pdbx_description
1 polymer ?
#
loop_
_entity_poly.entity_id
_entity_poly.type
_entity_poly.pdbx_seq_one_letter_code
_entity_poly.pdbx_strand_id
1 'polypeptide(L)'
;DKNRKNWEWVPTYNPVTDIKKINFPILILMGKDDDLIPVETAISKWKTGLNSAQNKNYEIKVFENAGHALRMGGHESFNSFPRYAEGSLEYQINWLKKNILN
;
A
#
# COMPACT_ATOMS: atom_id res chain seq x y z
N ASP A 1 -17.91 -20.93 -7.46
CA ASP A 1 -18.88 -20.82 -8.56
C ASP A 1 -18.12 -20.91 -9.87
N LYS A 2 -18.34 -21.95 -10.68
CA LYS A 2 -17.47 -22.27 -11.85
C LYS A 2 -17.77 -21.40 -13.08
N ASN A 3 -18.81 -20.56 -13.02
CA ASN A 3 -19.28 -19.74 -14.15
C ASN A 3 -19.11 -18.23 -13.94
N ARG A 4 -18.51 -17.80 -12.83
CA ARG A 4 -18.24 -16.37 -12.57
C ARG A 4 -17.12 -15.90 -13.50
N LYS A 5 -17.38 -14.86 -14.31
CA LYS A 5 -16.33 -14.26 -15.15
C LYS A 5 -15.25 -13.64 -14.25
N ASN A 6 -13.99 -13.72 -14.67
CA ASN A 6 -12.84 -13.29 -13.87
C ASN A 6 -12.86 -11.82 -13.41
N TRP A 7 -13.73 -10.96 -13.93
CA TRP A 7 -13.85 -9.55 -13.53
C TRP A 7 -15.02 -9.29 -12.57
N GLU A 8 -15.98 -10.21 -12.46
CA GLU A 8 -17.21 -9.98 -11.68
C GLU A 8 -16.95 -9.90 -10.17
N TRP A 9 -15.77 -10.34 -9.69
CA TRP A 9 -15.38 -10.21 -8.28
C TRP A 9 -14.80 -8.85 -7.94
N VAL A 10 -14.18 -8.16 -8.90
CA VAL A 10 -13.49 -6.87 -8.72
C VAL A 10 -14.38 -5.84 -8.01
N PRO A 11 -15.62 -5.54 -8.47
CA PRO A 11 -16.44 -4.49 -7.84
C PRO A 11 -16.93 -4.86 -6.43
N THR A 12 -16.91 -6.15 -6.08
CA THR A 12 -17.41 -6.65 -4.78
C THR A 12 -16.29 -7.07 -3.83
N TYR A 13 -15.03 -6.96 -4.26
CA TYR A 13 -13.90 -7.42 -3.47
C TYR A 13 -13.70 -6.54 -2.24
N ASN A 14 -13.68 -7.16 -1.07
CA ASN A 14 -13.36 -6.48 0.18
C ASN A 14 -12.01 -6.98 0.70
N PRO A 15 -10.91 -6.23 0.53
CA PRO A 15 -9.58 -6.71 0.90
C PRO A 15 -9.42 -6.98 2.40
N VAL A 16 -10.29 -6.40 3.25
CA VAL A 16 -10.26 -6.62 4.71
C VAL A 16 -10.35 -8.11 5.08
N THR A 17 -11.08 -8.92 4.29
CA THR A 17 -11.23 -10.35 4.57
C THR A 17 -9.93 -11.13 4.47
N ASP A 18 -8.99 -10.64 3.69
CA ASP A 18 -7.68 -11.27 3.48
C ASP A 18 -6.59 -10.59 4.29
N ILE A 19 -6.64 -9.25 4.40
CA ILE A 19 -5.71 -8.49 5.25
C ILE A 19 -5.78 -8.97 6.71
N LYS A 20 -6.98 -9.35 7.22
CA LYS A 20 -7.12 -9.87 8.59
C LYS A 20 -6.39 -11.18 8.87
N LYS A 21 -5.85 -11.84 7.84
CA LYS A 21 -5.06 -13.07 7.97
C LYS A 21 -3.55 -12.80 8.05
N ILE A 22 -3.10 -11.56 7.84
CA ILE A 22 -1.69 -11.18 7.86
C ILE A 22 -1.20 -11.12 9.31
N ASN A 23 -0.30 -12.04 9.67
CA ASN A 23 0.26 -12.21 11.01
C ASN A 23 1.78 -12.01 11.08
N PHE A 24 2.39 -11.52 9.99
CA PHE A 24 3.82 -11.23 9.88
C PHE A 24 4.07 -9.71 9.80
N PRO A 25 5.31 -9.25 10.03
CA PRO A 25 5.67 -7.85 9.89
C PRO A 25 5.43 -7.34 8.46
N ILE A 26 4.77 -6.20 8.31
CA ILE A 26 4.44 -5.65 6.98
C ILE A 26 4.66 -4.13 6.90
N LEU A 27 5.25 -3.70 5.78
CA LEU A 27 5.36 -2.30 5.39
C LEU A 27 4.42 -2.02 4.23
N ILE A 28 3.58 -1.01 4.38
CA ILE A 28 2.69 -0.52 3.32
C ILE A 28 3.12 0.90 2.94
N LEU A 29 3.45 1.09 1.66
CA LEU A 29 3.85 2.38 1.11
C LEU A 29 2.78 2.88 0.15
N MET A 30 2.41 4.15 0.28
CA MET A 30 1.41 4.79 -0.58
C MET A 30 1.88 6.18 -0.98
N GLY A 31 1.51 6.62 -2.17
CA GLY A 31 1.64 8.01 -2.60
C GLY A 31 0.37 8.78 -2.24
N LYS A 32 0.48 9.99 -1.70
CA LYS A 32 -0.68 10.83 -1.32
C LYS A 32 -1.56 11.23 -2.51
N ASP A 33 -0.95 11.38 -3.67
CA ASP A 33 -1.57 11.84 -4.92
C ASP A 33 -1.87 10.67 -5.86
N ASP A 34 -2.10 9.46 -5.31
CA ASP A 34 -2.60 8.34 -6.10
C ASP A 34 -4.07 8.59 -6.48
N ASP A 35 -4.30 8.81 -7.77
CA ASP A 35 -5.60 9.05 -8.39
C ASP A 35 -6.30 7.75 -8.85
N LEU A 36 -5.58 6.62 -8.89
CA LEU A 36 -6.14 5.32 -9.21
C LEU A 36 -6.74 4.65 -7.99
N ILE A 37 -6.08 4.79 -6.84
CA ILE A 37 -6.51 4.19 -5.58
C ILE A 37 -6.69 5.30 -4.54
N PRO A 38 -7.92 5.58 -4.09
CA PRO A 38 -8.15 6.55 -3.04
C PRO A 38 -7.41 6.18 -1.74
N VAL A 39 -6.32 6.91 -1.46
CA VAL A 39 -5.33 6.59 -0.43
C VAL A 39 -5.97 6.42 0.94
N GLU A 40 -6.86 7.35 1.34
CA GLU A 40 -7.53 7.29 2.64
C GLU A 40 -8.43 6.05 2.79
N THR A 41 -9.09 5.64 1.70
CA THR A 41 -9.89 4.42 1.69
C THR A 41 -9.00 3.19 1.82
N ALA A 42 -7.86 3.16 1.10
CA ALA A 42 -6.89 2.09 1.21
C ALA A 42 -6.30 1.98 2.63
N ILE A 43 -5.88 3.10 3.24
CA ILE A 43 -5.38 3.16 4.62
C ILE A 43 -6.43 2.63 5.60
N SER A 44 -7.68 3.07 5.46
CA SER A 44 -8.79 2.63 6.31
C SER A 44 -9.00 1.11 6.23
N LYS A 45 -8.97 0.53 5.03
CA LYS A 45 -9.10 -0.91 4.81
C LYS A 45 -7.92 -1.70 5.39
N TRP A 46 -6.69 -1.21 5.20
CA TRP A 46 -5.49 -1.80 5.80
C TRP A 46 -5.53 -1.80 7.32
N LYS A 47 -5.80 -0.64 7.94
CA LYS A 47 -5.91 -0.52 9.40
C LYS A 47 -7.02 -1.43 9.94
N THR A 48 -8.19 -1.46 9.30
CA THR A 48 -9.30 -2.32 9.73
C THR A 48 -8.92 -3.80 9.72
N GLY A 49 -8.30 -4.26 8.63
CA GLY A 49 -7.87 -5.66 8.51
C GLY A 49 -6.76 -6.02 9.51
N LEU A 50 -5.70 -5.21 9.59
CA LEU A 50 -4.56 -5.47 10.48
C LEU A 50 -4.94 -5.41 11.97
N ASN A 51 -5.84 -4.48 12.34
CA ASN A 51 -6.40 -4.43 13.69
C ASN A 51 -7.23 -5.69 14.00
N SER A 52 -8.02 -6.17 13.03
CA SER A 52 -8.77 -7.42 13.18
C SER A 52 -7.87 -8.64 13.33
N ALA A 53 -6.69 -8.62 12.70
CA ALA A 53 -5.65 -9.64 12.85
C ALA A 53 -4.90 -9.53 14.19
N GLN A 54 -5.15 -8.49 14.99
CA GLN A 54 -4.34 -8.10 16.15
C GLN A 54 -2.85 -7.95 15.80
N ASN A 55 -2.54 -7.66 14.54
CA ASN A 55 -1.16 -7.48 14.09
C ASN A 55 -0.67 -6.11 14.55
N LYS A 56 0.33 -6.10 15.43
CA LYS A 56 0.96 -4.88 15.95
C LYS A 56 2.23 -4.49 15.19
N ASN A 57 2.71 -5.35 14.29
CA ASN A 57 3.97 -5.22 13.58
C ASN A 57 3.72 -4.71 12.16
N TYR A 58 3.04 -3.57 12.03
CA TYR A 58 2.84 -2.94 10.73
C TYR A 58 3.25 -1.47 10.74
N GLU A 59 3.73 -1.01 9.59
CA GLU A 59 3.97 0.40 9.32
C GLU A 59 3.24 0.79 8.03
N ILE A 60 2.54 1.93 8.05
CA ILE A 60 1.96 2.55 6.86
C ILE A 60 2.64 3.89 6.67
N LYS A 61 3.33 4.08 5.55
CA LYS A 61 3.99 5.33 5.19
C LYS A 61 3.34 5.91 3.93
N VAL A 62 2.88 7.14 4.07
CA VAL A 62 2.40 7.95 2.95
C VAL A 62 3.51 8.92 2.55
N PHE A 63 3.79 8.98 1.25
CA PHE A 63 4.71 9.96 0.66
C PHE A 63 3.91 11.09 0.02
N GLU A 64 4.18 12.31 0.46
CA GLU A 64 3.62 13.52 -0.13
C GLU A 64 4.11 13.70 -1.57
N ASN A 65 3.30 14.33 -2.42
CA ASN A 65 3.61 14.63 -3.83
C ASN A 65 3.86 13.39 -4.74
N ALA A 66 3.56 12.19 -4.23
CA ALA A 66 3.77 10.93 -4.93
C ALA A 66 2.44 10.29 -5.31
N GLY A 67 2.36 9.71 -6.50
CA GLY A 67 1.17 9.00 -7.03
C GLY A 67 1.31 7.47 -7.02
N HIS A 68 0.60 6.82 -7.95
CA HIS A 68 0.30 5.38 -7.94
C HIS A 68 1.48 4.40 -7.79
N ALA A 69 2.67 4.72 -8.31
CA ALA A 69 3.85 3.87 -8.17
C ALA A 69 4.93 4.55 -7.31
N LEU A 70 4.50 5.32 -6.31
CA LEU A 70 5.34 6.29 -5.58
C LEU A 70 6.05 7.27 -6.51
N ARG A 71 5.47 7.57 -7.69
CA ARG A 71 6.08 8.47 -8.67
C ARG A 71 5.73 9.92 -8.39
N MET A 72 6.69 10.83 -8.52
CA MET A 72 6.47 12.24 -8.22
C MET A 72 5.67 12.93 -9.32
N GLY A 73 4.69 13.76 -8.97
CA GLY A 73 3.86 14.47 -9.95
C GLY A 73 2.67 13.66 -10.49
N GLY A 74 2.21 12.67 -9.72
CA GLY A 74 0.98 11.92 -10.02
C GLY A 74 1.17 10.76 -11.01
N HIS A 75 0.04 10.26 -11.53
CA HIS A 75 -0.03 9.07 -12.38
C HIS A 75 0.71 9.19 -13.73
N GLU A 76 0.65 10.36 -14.35
CA GLU A 76 1.18 10.65 -15.70
C GLU A 76 2.65 11.07 -15.73
N SER A 77 3.36 10.89 -14.61
CA SER A 77 4.67 11.50 -14.37
C SER A 77 5.87 10.76 -15.00
N PHE A 78 5.70 10.22 -16.21
CA PHE A 78 6.76 9.46 -16.90
C PHE A 78 8.07 10.25 -17.12
N ASN A 79 7.97 11.59 -17.13
CA ASN A 79 9.07 12.52 -17.39
C ASN A 79 9.48 13.40 -16.18
N SER A 80 8.95 13.18 -14.98
CA SER A 80 9.33 13.96 -13.80
C SER A 80 10.64 13.46 -13.17
N PHE A 81 11.40 14.39 -12.59
CA PHE A 81 12.58 14.10 -11.77
C PHE A 81 12.45 14.83 -10.40
N PRO A 82 12.74 14.18 -9.27
CA PRO A 82 13.04 12.75 -9.14
C PRO A 82 11.83 11.90 -9.51
N ARG A 83 12.07 10.78 -10.22
CA ARG A 83 10.99 9.92 -10.74
C ARG A 83 10.15 9.26 -9.64
N TYR A 84 10.74 9.10 -8.45
CA TYR A 84 10.13 8.43 -7.31
C TYR A 84 10.21 9.29 -6.05
N ALA A 85 9.32 9.01 -5.10
CA ALA A 85 9.29 9.64 -3.79
C ALA A 85 10.67 9.61 -3.15
N GLU A 86 11.16 10.80 -2.80
CA GLU A 86 12.46 10.97 -2.17
C GLU A 86 12.51 10.18 -0.85
N GLY A 87 13.64 9.51 -0.60
CA GLY A 87 13.83 8.67 0.57
C GLY A 87 13.01 7.38 0.61
N SER A 88 12.18 7.07 -0.39
CA SER A 88 11.34 5.85 -0.38
C SER A 88 12.16 4.55 -0.34
N LEU A 89 13.28 4.51 -1.05
CA LEU A 89 14.19 3.36 -1.02
C LEU A 89 14.91 3.26 0.32
N GLU A 90 15.40 4.38 0.85
CA GLU A 90 16.05 4.41 2.16
C GLU A 90 15.10 3.97 3.27
N TYR A 91 13.83 4.43 3.24
CA TYR A 91 12.81 4.02 4.19
C TYR A 91 12.59 2.50 4.15
N GLN A 92 12.50 1.90 2.96
CA GLN A 92 12.36 0.45 2.79
C GLN A 92 13.55 -0.30 3.38
N ILE A 93 14.78 0.12 3.06
CA ILE A 93 16.01 -0.50 3.56
C ILE A 93 16.07 -0.39 5.08
N ASN A 94 15.77 0.77 5.65
CA ASN A 94 15.79 0.99 7.09
C ASN A 94 14.70 0.16 7.78
N TRP A 95 13.52 0.04 7.20
CA TRP A 95 12.46 -0.84 7.71
C TRP A 95 12.89 -2.31 7.69
N LEU A 96 13.52 -2.77 6.60
CA LEU A 96 14.03 -4.14 6.49
C LEU A 96 15.12 -4.42 7.53
N LYS A 97 16.08 -3.51 7.69
CA LYS A 97 17.13 -3.62 8.73
C LYS A 97 16.55 -3.67 10.14
N LYS A 98 15.56 -2.82 10.43
CA LYS A 98 14.93 -2.73 11.75
C LYS A 98 14.07 -3.95 12.09
N ASN A 99 13.37 -4.52 11.12
CA ASN A 99 12.29 -5.49 11.39
C ASN A 99 12.58 -6.91 10.91
N ILE A 100 13.54 -7.11 9.99
CA ILE A 100 13.75 -8.39 9.30
C ILE A 100 15.22 -8.85 9.34
N LEU A 101 16.16 -7.98 8.94
CA LEU A 101 17.53 -8.36 8.56
C LEU A 101 18.56 -8.25 9.72
N ASN A 102 18.16 -8.50 10.96
CA ASN A 102 19.07 -8.47 12.12
C ASN A 102 20.46 -9.07 11.81
#